data_AF-A0A016V0S6-F1
#
_entry.id   AF-A0A016V0S6-F1
#
_cell.length_a   1.000
_cell.length_b   1.000
_cell.length_c   1.000
_cell.angle_alpha   90.00
_cell.angle_beta   90.00
_cell.angle_gamma   90.00
#
_symmetry.space_group_name_H-M   'P 1'
#
loop_
_entity.id
_entity.type
_entity.pdbx_description
1 polymer ?
#
loop_
_entity_poly.entity_id
_entity_poly.type
_entity_poly.pdbx_seq_one_letter_code
_entity_poly.pdbx_strand_id
1 'polypeptide(L)'
;MHSGCCGVNAENRVVLIIYSMAVFLLLVATLSCGIYLFYKKDGIDVELSDALNYMVQHYYQGAGIVQESLDHLQTTFRCCGNAGCSDFRAFRQDPPRSCDIRCDGCHYRIWVALSIGFSITLVVFFAVIICQVLALVFALYLVFTQPSQVRLVYVDRPKPEPILTRETLQRHNLPYDLRKDRHRKYY
;
A
#
# COMPACT_ATOMS: atom_id res chain seq x y z
N MET A 1 -12.43 -19.50 37.82
CA MET A 1 -12.28 -19.28 36.36
C MET A 1 -12.77 -17.88 36.01
N HIS A 2 -12.07 -16.81 36.41
CA HIS A 2 -12.38 -15.43 36.01
C HIS A 2 -11.05 -14.69 35.82
N SER A 3 -10.40 -14.98 34.68
CA SER A 3 -9.24 -14.24 34.18
C SER A 3 -9.51 -13.88 32.73
N GLY A 4 -10.60 -13.15 32.52
CA GLY A 4 -10.94 -12.55 31.25
C GLY A 4 -11.38 -11.13 31.55
N CYS A 5 -10.90 -10.18 30.75
CA CYS A 5 -11.19 -8.75 30.83
C CYS A 5 -10.26 -7.96 31.76
N CYS A 6 -9.06 -7.63 31.28
CA CYS A 6 -8.41 -6.30 31.43
C CYS A 6 -7.04 -6.34 30.75
N GLY A 7 -6.99 -6.10 29.44
CA GLY A 7 -5.72 -5.99 28.70
C GLY A 7 -5.84 -5.68 27.21
N VAL A 8 -6.94 -6.09 26.57
CA VAL A 8 -7.07 -6.11 25.09
C VAL A 8 -7.52 -4.79 24.44
N ASN A 9 -7.74 -3.71 25.21
CA ASN A 9 -8.45 -2.55 24.67
C ASN A 9 -7.55 -1.33 24.38
N ALA A 10 -6.35 -1.23 24.97
CA ALA A 10 -5.44 -0.10 24.72
C ALA A 10 -4.52 -0.32 23.50
N GLU A 11 -4.01 -1.54 23.31
CA GLU A 11 -3.15 -1.88 22.14
C GLU A 11 -3.91 -1.72 20.82
N ASN A 12 -5.21 -2.04 20.82
CA ASN A 12 -6.04 -1.98 19.62
C ASN A 12 -6.15 -0.56 19.03
N ARG A 13 -6.11 0.49 19.86
CA ARG A 13 -6.22 1.88 19.39
C ARG A 13 -4.95 2.36 18.67
N VAL A 14 -3.78 1.99 19.18
CA VAL A 14 -2.49 2.35 18.55
C VAL A 14 -2.36 1.65 17.19
N VAL A 15 -2.77 0.38 17.11
CA VAL A 15 -2.78 -0.38 15.85
C VAL A 15 -3.72 0.25 14.82
N LEU A 16 -4.92 0.68 15.22
CA LEU A 16 -5.87 1.39 14.34
C LEU A 16 -5.30 2.71 13.80
N ILE A 17 -4.58 3.47 14.63
CA ILE A 17 -3.95 4.73 14.20
C ILE A 17 -2.83 4.45 13.18
N ILE A 18 -1.97 3.48 13.45
CA ILE A 18 -0.89 3.08 12.52
C ILE A 18 -1.49 2.59 11.20
N TYR A 19 -2.55 1.77 11.26
CA TYR A 19 -3.29 1.32 10.09
C TYR A 19 -3.84 2.50 9.27
N SER A 20 -4.50 3.45 9.92
CA SER A 20 -5.04 4.65 9.26
C SER A 20 -3.94 5.47 8.57
N MET A 21 -2.77 5.63 9.21
CA MET A 21 -1.63 6.33 8.61
C MET A 21 -1.07 5.58 7.41
N ALA A 22 -0.93 4.26 7.50
CA ALA A 22 -0.45 3.44 6.38
C ALA A 22 -1.40 3.48 5.18
N VAL A 23 -2.71 3.33 5.39
CA VAL A 23 -3.71 3.40 4.30
C VAL A 23 -3.75 4.79 3.68
N PHE A 24 -3.58 5.85 4.48
CA PHE A 24 -3.49 7.21 3.96
C PHE A 24 -2.27 7.40 3.04
N LEU A 25 -1.10 6.89 3.44
CA LEU A 25 0.09 6.92 2.59
C LEU A 25 -0.10 6.13 1.29
N LEU A 26 -0.77 4.96 1.36
CA LEU A 26 -1.12 4.18 0.18
C LEU A 26 -2.08 4.94 -0.75
N LEU A 27 -3.01 5.72 -0.20
CA LEU A 27 -3.92 6.54 -0.98
C LEU A 27 -3.18 7.64 -1.74
N VAL A 28 -2.24 8.34 -1.08
CA VAL A 28 -1.39 9.34 -1.74
C VAL A 28 -0.53 8.71 -2.84
N ALA A 29 0.08 7.55 -2.58
CA ALA A 29 0.86 6.81 -3.57
C ALA A 29 0.00 6.37 -4.77
N THR A 30 -1.23 5.90 -4.49
CA THR A 30 -2.21 5.50 -5.51
C THR A 30 -2.53 6.69 -6.40
N LEU A 31 -2.95 7.82 -5.83
CA LEU A 31 -3.25 9.05 -6.58
C LEU A 31 -2.05 9.51 -7.43
N SER A 32 -0.85 9.47 -6.87
CA SER A 32 0.38 9.89 -7.56
C SER A 32 0.67 9.00 -8.77
N CYS A 33 0.52 7.67 -8.63
CA CYS A 33 0.64 6.71 -9.72
C CYS A 33 -0.43 6.93 -10.79
N GLY A 34 -1.69 7.17 -10.39
CA GLY A 34 -2.78 7.46 -11.32
C GLY A 34 -2.53 8.71 -12.17
N ILE A 35 -2.06 9.80 -11.54
CA ILE A 35 -1.72 11.05 -12.24
C ILE A 35 -0.56 10.82 -13.22
N TYR A 36 0.49 10.11 -12.79
CA TYR A 36 1.63 9.79 -13.66
C TYR A 36 1.21 8.98 -14.89
N LEU A 37 0.37 7.95 -14.70
CA LEU A 37 -0.16 7.14 -15.80
C LEU A 37 -1.02 7.99 -16.76
N PHE A 38 -1.84 8.89 -16.23
CA PHE A 38 -2.67 9.77 -17.03
C PHE A 38 -1.83 10.70 -17.91
N TYR A 39 -0.81 11.35 -17.33
CA TYR A 39 0.09 12.23 -18.08
C TYR A 39 0.82 11.49 -19.21
N LYS A 40 1.31 10.28 -18.93
CA LYS A 40 2.01 9.47 -19.94
C LYS A 40 1.10 9.07 -21.10
N LYS A 41 -0.20 8.84 -20.84
CA LYS A 41 -1.16 8.41 -21.86
C LYS A 41 -1.31 9.42 -23.00
N ASP A 42 -1.15 10.71 -22.75
CA ASP A 42 -1.48 11.75 -23.74
C ASP A 42 -0.41 11.91 -24.84
N GLY A 43 0.85 11.53 -24.58
CA GLY A 43 1.93 11.58 -25.57
C GLY A 43 2.25 10.26 -26.28
N ILE A 44 1.80 9.13 -25.73
CA ILE A 44 2.21 7.78 -26.19
C ILE A 44 1.90 7.53 -27.66
N ASP A 45 0.80 8.07 -28.20
CA ASP A 45 0.36 7.74 -29.56
C ASP A 45 1.35 8.21 -30.63
N VAL A 46 1.84 9.44 -30.49
CA VAL A 46 2.84 10.03 -31.39
C VAL A 46 4.20 9.38 -31.18
N GLU A 47 4.63 9.22 -29.92
CA GLU A 47 5.90 8.58 -29.58
C GLU A 47 5.97 7.14 -30.11
N LEU A 48 4.86 6.40 -30.03
CA LEU A 48 4.76 5.04 -30.55
C LEU A 48 4.88 5.01 -32.07
N SER A 49 4.20 5.93 -32.77
CA SER A 49 4.28 6.02 -34.23
C SER A 49 5.69 6.32 -34.70
N ASP A 50 6.35 7.30 -34.07
CA ASP A 50 7.72 7.69 -34.38
C ASP A 50 8.72 6.57 -34.08
N ALA A 51 8.55 5.88 -32.95
CA ALA A 51 9.39 4.72 -32.59
C ALA A 51 9.22 3.58 -33.60
N LEU A 52 8.00 3.24 -34.00
CA LEU A 52 7.74 2.21 -35.01
C LEU A 52 8.32 2.59 -36.37
N ASN A 53 8.14 3.84 -36.81
CA ASN A 53 8.74 4.34 -38.04
C ASN A 53 10.27 4.22 -38.02
N TYR A 54 10.91 4.62 -36.91
CA TYR A 54 12.35 4.50 -36.74
C TYR A 54 12.84 3.05 -36.82
N MET A 55 12.12 2.13 -36.14
CA MET A 55 12.46 0.70 -36.14
C MET A 55 12.30 0.06 -37.52
N VAL A 56 11.25 0.42 -38.28
CA VAL A 56 11.06 -0.05 -39.65
C VAL A 56 12.17 0.46 -40.56
N GLN A 57 12.48 1.76 -40.52
CA GLN A 57 13.53 2.35 -41.35
C GLN A 57 14.90 1.69 -41.12
N HIS A 58 15.24 1.42 -39.86
CA HIS A 58 16.52 0.85 -39.46
C HIS A 58 16.48 -0.67 -39.29
N TYR A 59 15.45 -1.35 -39.78
CA TYR A 59 15.33 -2.79 -39.57
C TYR A 59 16.53 -3.54 -40.12
N TYR A 60 16.88 -3.40 -41.41
CA TYR A 60 18.01 -4.14 -42.00
C TYR A 60 19.40 -3.51 -41.78
N GLN A 61 19.47 -2.24 -41.39
CA GLN A 61 20.72 -1.47 -41.29
C GLN A 61 21.12 -1.14 -39.85
N GLY A 62 20.19 -1.29 -38.90
CA GLY A 62 20.38 -0.95 -37.50
C GLY A 62 20.98 -2.08 -36.67
N ALA A 63 21.07 -1.83 -35.37
CA ALA A 63 21.52 -2.83 -34.41
C ALA A 63 20.51 -4.00 -34.32
N GLY A 64 21.01 -5.21 -34.07
CA GLY A 64 20.16 -6.42 -33.97
C GLY A 64 19.04 -6.31 -32.93
N ILE A 65 19.21 -5.49 -31.89
CA ILE A 65 18.17 -5.19 -30.89
C ILE A 65 16.91 -4.57 -31.51
N VAL A 66 17.05 -3.75 -32.56
CA VAL A 66 15.93 -3.10 -33.25
C VAL A 66 15.13 -4.12 -34.04
N GLN A 67 15.82 -5.04 -34.71
CA GLN A 67 15.20 -6.16 -35.43
C GLN A 67 14.42 -7.06 -34.47
N GLU A 68 15.07 -7.53 -33.42
CA GLU A 68 14.49 -8.42 -32.42
C GLU A 68 13.27 -7.77 -31.74
N SER A 69 13.38 -6.49 -31.35
CA SER A 69 12.27 -5.75 -30.73
C SER A 69 11.08 -5.60 -31.67
N LEU A 70 11.33 -5.24 -32.94
CA LEU A 70 10.26 -5.08 -33.92
C LEU A 70 9.61 -6.42 -34.27
N ASP A 71 10.39 -7.49 -34.41
CA ASP A 71 9.89 -8.84 -34.67
C ASP A 71 9.02 -9.34 -33.53
N HIS A 72 9.42 -9.08 -32.28
CA HIS A 72 8.61 -9.38 -31.10
C HIS A 72 7.30 -8.60 -31.08
N LEU A 73 7.31 -7.30 -31.41
CA LEU A 73 6.09 -6.50 -31.48
C LEU A 73 5.14 -7.03 -32.57
N GLN A 74 5.67 -7.28 -33.77
CA GLN A 74 4.89 -7.75 -34.92
C GLN A 74 4.24 -9.11 -34.67
N THR A 75 4.98 -10.04 -34.08
CA THR A 75 4.46 -11.37 -33.72
C THR A 75 3.46 -11.33 -32.57
N THR A 76 3.71 -10.50 -31.54
CA THR A 76 2.85 -10.37 -30.35
C THR A 76 1.51 -9.73 -30.69
N PHE A 77 1.53 -8.65 -31.47
CA PHE A 77 0.31 -7.89 -31.81
C PHE A 77 -0.30 -8.30 -33.16
N ARG A 78 0.29 -9.29 -33.84
CA ARG A 78 -0.12 -9.76 -35.18
C ARG A 78 -0.31 -8.59 -36.15
N CYS A 79 0.76 -7.83 -36.32
CA CYS A 79 0.79 -6.61 -37.10
C CYS A 79 2.07 -6.54 -37.93
N CYS A 80 2.16 -5.56 -38.83
CA CYS A 80 3.35 -5.34 -39.65
C CYS A 80 3.57 -3.85 -39.89
N GLY A 81 4.81 -3.40 -39.76
CA GLY A 81 5.16 -1.98 -39.95
C GLY A 81 4.51 -1.06 -38.92
N ASN A 82 4.52 0.24 -39.20
CA ASN A 82 3.84 1.25 -38.39
C ASN A 82 2.34 1.29 -38.75
N ALA A 83 2.05 1.61 -40.02
CA ALA A 83 0.71 1.64 -40.62
C ALA A 83 0.41 0.39 -41.46
N GLY A 84 1.43 -0.37 -41.87
CA GLY A 84 1.24 -1.65 -42.56
C GLY A 84 2.49 -2.15 -43.29
N CYS A 85 2.33 -3.22 -44.07
CA CYS A 85 3.42 -3.78 -44.90
C CYS A 85 3.99 -2.82 -45.96
N SER A 86 3.26 -1.75 -46.32
CA SER A 86 3.72 -0.71 -47.25
C SER A 86 4.93 0.07 -46.72
N ASP A 87 5.10 0.13 -45.40
CA ASP A 87 6.15 0.93 -44.78
C ASP A 87 7.54 0.38 -45.13
N PHE A 88 7.70 -0.95 -45.15
CA PHE A 88 8.94 -1.59 -45.61
C PHE A 88 9.20 -1.33 -47.10
N ARG A 89 8.15 -1.40 -47.93
CA ARG A 89 8.27 -1.14 -49.37
C ARG A 89 8.67 0.30 -49.68
N ALA A 90 8.24 1.27 -48.87
CA ALA A 90 8.64 2.66 -49.01
C ALA A 90 10.16 2.85 -48.90
N PHE A 91 10.83 2.00 -48.11
CA PHE A 91 12.29 1.98 -47.97
C PHE A 91 12.98 0.97 -48.91
N ARG A 92 12.27 0.39 -49.88
CA ARG A 92 12.74 -0.69 -50.77
C ARG A 92 13.24 -1.92 -50.00
N GLN A 93 12.58 -2.22 -48.89
CA GLN A 93 12.84 -3.39 -48.06
C GLN A 93 11.68 -4.39 -48.21
N ASP A 94 12.01 -5.68 -48.11
CA ASP A 94 10.99 -6.73 -48.05
C ASP A 94 10.43 -6.83 -46.62
N PRO A 95 9.12 -7.05 -46.43
CA PRO A 95 8.57 -7.29 -45.11
C PRO A 95 9.20 -8.54 -44.46
N PRO A 96 9.56 -8.49 -43.17
CA PRO A 96 10.17 -9.61 -42.48
C PRO A 96 9.17 -10.76 -42.25
N ARG A 97 9.69 -11.96 -41.94
CA ARG A 97 8.88 -13.16 -41.68
C ARG A 97 8.00 -13.07 -40.43
N SER A 98 8.31 -12.14 -39.55
CA SER A 98 7.56 -11.80 -38.33
C SER A 98 6.22 -11.10 -38.62
N CYS A 99 6.05 -10.54 -39.81
CA CYS A 99 4.81 -9.88 -40.21
C CYS A 99 3.65 -10.87 -40.42
N ASP A 100 2.46 -10.46 -39.97
CA ASP A 100 1.22 -11.20 -40.21
C ASP A 100 0.71 -11.01 -41.66
N ILE A 101 0.01 -12.02 -42.19
CA ILE A 101 -0.54 -11.99 -43.55
C ILE A 101 -1.60 -10.91 -43.76
N ARG A 102 -2.23 -10.43 -42.67
CA ARG A 102 -3.24 -9.37 -42.72
C ARG A 102 -2.64 -7.98 -42.93
N CYS A 103 -1.33 -7.81 -42.75
CA CYS A 103 -0.63 -6.54 -42.96
C CYS A 103 -1.25 -5.34 -42.24
N ASP A 104 -1.89 -5.56 -41.08
CA ASP A 104 -2.43 -4.49 -40.24
C ASP A 104 -1.29 -3.70 -39.58
N GLY A 105 -1.42 -2.37 -39.49
CA GLY A 105 -0.43 -1.52 -38.85
C GLY A 105 -0.27 -1.80 -37.34
N CYS A 106 0.98 -1.88 -36.86
CA CYS A 106 1.25 -2.09 -35.45
C CYS A 106 0.80 -0.93 -34.57
N HIS A 107 0.84 0.29 -35.09
CA HIS A 107 0.40 1.48 -34.37
C HIS A 107 -1.05 1.35 -33.89
N TYR A 108 -1.96 1.03 -34.82
CA TYR A 108 -3.37 0.84 -34.51
C TYR A 108 -3.60 -0.32 -33.53
N ARG A 109 -2.98 -1.49 -33.79
CA ARG A 109 -3.17 -2.69 -32.95
C ARG A 109 -2.66 -2.47 -31.52
N ILE A 110 -1.49 -1.87 -31.36
CA ILE A 110 -0.88 -1.57 -30.06
C ILE A 110 -1.70 -0.49 -29.35
N TRP A 111 -2.11 0.58 -30.04
CA TRP A 111 -2.91 1.65 -29.44
C TRP A 111 -4.28 1.14 -28.95
N VAL A 112 -4.93 0.27 -29.73
CA VAL A 112 -6.16 -0.40 -29.29
C VAL A 112 -5.91 -1.28 -28.07
N ALA A 113 -4.84 -2.08 -28.05
CA ALA A 113 -4.51 -2.91 -26.89
C ALA A 113 -4.21 -2.07 -25.64
N LEU A 114 -3.46 -0.97 -25.78
CA LEU A 114 -3.14 -0.04 -24.71
C LEU A 114 -4.40 0.68 -24.17
N SER A 115 -5.29 1.13 -25.05
CA SER A 115 -6.53 1.81 -24.63
C SER A 115 -7.49 0.89 -23.88
N ILE A 116 -7.60 -0.38 -24.29
CA ILE A 116 -8.36 -1.41 -23.55
C ILE A 116 -7.74 -1.64 -22.17
N GLY A 117 -6.40 -1.82 -22.12
CA GLY A 117 -5.67 -1.98 -20.87
C GLY A 117 -5.88 -0.79 -19.93
N PHE A 118 -5.76 0.43 -20.46
CA PHE A 118 -5.98 1.66 -19.69
C PHE A 118 -7.39 1.75 -19.13
N SER A 119 -8.42 1.37 -19.90
CA SER A 119 -9.81 1.34 -19.41
C SER A 119 -9.96 0.39 -18.21
N ILE A 120 -9.35 -0.80 -18.26
CA ILE A 120 -9.39 -1.76 -17.16
C ILE A 120 -8.64 -1.20 -15.94
N THR A 121 -7.43 -0.67 -16.14
CA THR A 121 -6.64 -0.06 -15.08
C THR A 121 -7.38 1.09 -14.41
N LEU A 122 -8.09 1.92 -15.16
CA LEU A 122 -8.91 3.02 -14.65
C LEU A 122 -10.04 2.50 -13.74
N VAL A 123 -10.75 1.43 -14.14
CA VAL A 123 -11.80 0.84 -13.32
C VAL A 123 -11.23 0.29 -12.01
N VAL A 124 -10.13 -0.46 -12.07
CA VAL A 124 -9.45 -1.00 -10.89
C VAL A 124 -8.96 0.13 -9.98
N PHE A 125 -8.41 1.20 -10.56
CA PHE A 125 -7.94 2.37 -9.82
C PHE A 125 -9.05 3.02 -8.99
N PHE A 126 -10.21 3.27 -9.59
CA PHE A 126 -11.36 3.83 -8.85
C PHE A 126 -11.87 2.86 -7.78
N ALA A 127 -11.93 1.56 -8.06
CA ALA A 127 -12.33 0.56 -7.07
C ALA A 127 -11.37 0.54 -5.86
N VAL A 128 -10.06 0.61 -6.10
CA VAL A 128 -9.03 0.67 -5.05
C VAL A 128 -9.19 1.93 -4.20
N ILE A 129 -9.41 3.10 -4.82
CA ILE A 129 -9.65 4.35 -4.09
C ILE A 129 -10.89 4.25 -3.21
N ILE A 130 -12.01 3.72 -3.74
CA ILE A 130 -13.23 3.53 -2.96
C ILE A 130 -12.97 2.63 -1.76
N CYS A 131 -12.30 1.49 -1.95
CA CYS A 131 -11.94 0.58 -0.87
C CYS A 131 -11.06 1.25 0.20
N GLN A 132 -10.06 2.03 -0.20
CA GLN A 132 -9.19 2.75 0.74
C GLN A 132 -9.96 3.82 1.52
N VAL A 133 -10.84 4.56 0.87
CA VAL A 133 -11.69 5.58 1.53
C VAL A 133 -12.62 4.92 2.54
N LEU A 134 -13.28 3.82 2.18
CA LEU A 134 -14.13 3.06 3.12
C LEU A 134 -13.33 2.53 4.31
N ALA A 135 -12.12 2.01 4.07
CA ALA A 135 -11.24 1.53 5.12
C ALA A 135 -10.81 2.65 6.07
N LEU A 136 -10.47 3.84 5.55
CA LEU A 136 -10.15 5.01 6.36
C LEU A 136 -11.35 5.49 7.18
N VAL A 137 -12.54 5.60 6.57
CA VAL A 137 -13.76 5.99 7.27
C VAL A 137 -14.07 5.01 8.41
N PHE A 138 -13.98 3.71 8.14
CA PHE A 138 -14.22 2.68 9.16
C PHE A 138 -13.17 2.73 10.28
N ALA A 139 -11.89 2.88 9.95
CA ALA A 139 -10.82 2.98 10.93
C ALA A 139 -10.99 4.23 11.82
N LEU A 140 -11.30 5.38 11.23
CA LEU A 140 -11.55 6.61 11.98
C LEU A 140 -12.79 6.48 12.87
N TYR A 141 -13.87 5.88 12.35
CA TYR A 141 -15.07 5.59 13.14
C TYR A 141 -14.74 4.73 14.36
N LEU A 142 -13.98 3.64 14.19
CA LEU A 142 -13.52 2.82 15.32
C LEU A 142 -12.65 3.62 16.30
N VAL A 143 -11.76 4.49 15.83
CA VAL A 143 -10.92 5.33 16.69
C VAL A 143 -11.73 6.33 17.52
N PHE A 144 -12.82 6.89 16.96
CA PHE A 144 -13.70 7.83 17.68
C PHE A 144 -14.69 7.13 18.62
N THR A 145 -15.22 5.97 18.22
CA THR A 145 -16.14 5.19 19.06
C THR A 145 -15.43 4.51 20.23
N GLN A 146 -14.11 4.31 20.16
CA GLN A 146 -13.33 3.73 21.25
C GLN A 146 -13.02 4.81 22.30
N PRO A 147 -13.70 4.83 23.47
CA PRO A 147 -13.42 5.82 24.51
C PRO A 147 -11.98 5.66 25.00
N SER A 148 -11.29 6.79 25.19
CA SER A 148 -9.95 6.83 25.76
C SER A 148 -9.96 6.17 27.14
N GLN A 149 -9.48 4.93 27.23
CA GLN A 149 -9.17 4.29 28.50
C GLN A 149 -8.01 5.05 29.13
N VAL A 150 -8.33 6.01 30.01
CA VAL A 150 -7.34 6.73 30.80
C VAL A 150 -6.65 5.70 31.68
N ARG A 151 -5.43 5.32 31.32
CA ARG A 151 -4.60 4.43 32.13
C ARG A 151 -4.21 5.21 33.38
N LEU A 152 -5.03 5.14 34.43
CA LEU A 152 -4.65 5.63 35.75
C LEU A 152 -3.44 4.81 36.21
N VAL A 153 -2.26 5.40 36.07
CA VAL A 153 -1.05 4.91 36.75
C VAL A 153 -1.25 5.25 38.21
N TYR A 154 -1.73 4.28 39.00
CA TYR A 154 -1.73 4.41 40.45
C TYR A 154 -0.28 4.48 40.89
N VAL A 155 0.21 5.68 41.19
CA VAL A 155 1.43 5.87 41.96
C VAL A 155 1.04 5.50 43.38
N ASP A 156 1.33 4.27 43.81
CA ASP A 156 1.34 3.91 45.22
C ASP A 156 2.40 4.79 45.90
N ARG A 157 1.98 5.96 46.40
CA ARG A 157 2.75 6.70 47.40
C ARG A 157 2.77 5.77 48.62
N PRO A 158 3.94 5.30 49.10
CA PRO A 158 3.98 4.57 50.36
C PRO A 158 3.34 5.47 51.41
N LYS A 159 2.18 5.06 51.92
CA LYS A 159 1.57 5.71 53.07
C LYS A 159 2.63 5.67 54.17
N PRO A 160 3.06 6.80 54.76
CA PRO A 160 4.02 6.76 55.85
C PRO A 160 3.43 5.82 56.89
N GLU A 161 4.08 4.68 57.15
CA GLU A 161 3.71 3.86 58.29
C GLU A 161 3.76 4.78 59.50
N PRO A 162 2.66 4.93 60.26
CA PRO A 162 2.72 5.67 61.50
C PRO A 162 3.74 4.93 62.38
N ILE A 163 4.90 5.53 62.57
CA ILE A 163 5.93 5.00 63.46
C ILE A 163 5.27 4.97 64.82
N LEU A 164 4.90 3.76 65.26
CA LEU A 164 4.23 3.54 66.52
C LEU A 164 5.26 3.74 67.64
N THR A 165 5.52 5.00 67.97
CA THR A 165 6.39 5.39 69.07
C THR A 165 5.68 5.08 70.39
N ARG A 166 6.44 4.65 71.40
CA ARG A 166 5.90 4.31 72.73
C ARG A 166 5.03 5.44 73.31
N GLU A 167 5.37 6.69 72.99
CA GLU A 167 4.66 7.90 73.41
C GLU A 167 3.24 8.01 72.83
N THR A 168 3.03 7.62 71.56
CA THR A 168 1.71 7.58 70.90
C THR A 168 0.80 6.48 71.45
N LEU A 169 1.40 5.37 71.88
CA LEU A 169 0.71 4.22 72.49
C LEU A 169 0.24 4.53 73.92
N GLN A 170 1.07 5.25 74.69
CA GLN A 170 0.71 5.72 76.03
C GLN A 170 -0.45 6.73 76.02
N ARG A 171 -0.51 7.61 75.02
CA ARG A 171 -1.61 8.59 74.88
C ARG A 171 -2.98 7.96 74.65
N HIS A 172 -3.05 6.71 74.19
CA HIS A 172 -4.31 6.05 73.84
C HIS A 172 -4.82 5.06 74.89
N ASN A 173 -4.25 5.02 76.11
CA ASN A 173 -4.70 4.16 77.22
C ASN A 173 -5.09 2.74 76.77
N LEU A 174 -4.24 2.10 75.96
CA LEU A 174 -4.52 0.76 75.48
C LEU A 174 -4.34 -0.24 76.65
N PRO A 175 -5.36 -1.05 77.00
CA PRO A 175 -5.26 -2.02 78.08
C PRO A 175 -4.22 -3.12 77.77
N TYR A 176 -3.62 -3.65 78.83
CA TYR A 176 -2.47 -4.57 78.81
C TYR A 176 -2.72 -5.95 78.17
N ASP A 177 -3.95 -6.27 77.79
CA ASP A 177 -4.36 -7.62 77.35
C ASP A 177 -4.13 -7.93 75.85
N LEU A 178 -3.54 -7.00 75.07
CA LEU A 178 -3.28 -7.21 73.63
C LEU A 178 -1.81 -7.50 73.30
N ARG A 179 -1.08 -8.16 74.20
CA ARG A 179 0.22 -8.77 73.86
C ARG A 179 -0.01 -10.05 73.05
N LYS A 180 -0.24 -9.92 71.75
CA LYS A 180 -0.27 -11.07 70.84
C LYS A 180 1.16 -11.53 70.57
N ASP A 181 1.57 -12.60 71.25
CA ASP A 181 2.77 -13.36 70.93
C ASP A 181 2.72 -13.82 69.47
N ARG A 182 3.65 -13.32 68.65
CA ARG A 182 3.96 -13.94 67.35
C ARG A 182 5.38 -14.50 67.42
N HIS A 183 5.42 -15.78 67.78
CA HIS A 183 6.57 -16.66 67.67
C HIS A 183 7.33 -16.44 66.35
N ARG A 184 8.65 -16.26 66.45
CA ARG A 184 9.62 -16.51 65.37
C ARG A 184 9.51 -17.99 64.94
N LYS A 185 9.36 -18.23 63.64
CA LYS A 185 9.85 -19.47 63.00
C LYS A 185 10.63 -19.09 61.75
N TYR A 186 11.93 -19.37 61.79
CA TYR A 186 12.80 -19.56 60.64
C TYR A 186 12.61 -21.00 60.15
N TYR A 187 12.38 -21.18 58.85
CA TYR A 187 13.09 -22.09 57.94
C TYR A 187 12.57 -21.83 56.53
#